data_AF-A0A953ANT0-F1
#
_entry.id   AF-A0A953ANT0-F1
#
_cell.length_a   1.000
_cell.length_b   1.000
_cell.length_c   1.000
_cell.angle_alpha   90.00
_cell.angle_beta   90.00
_cell.angle_gamma   90.00
#
_symmetry.space_group_name_H-M   'P 1'
#
loop_
_entity.id
_entity.type
_entity.pdbx_description
1 polymer ?
#
loop_
_entity_poly.entity_id
_entity_poly.type
_entity_poly.pdbx_seq_one_letter_code
_entity_poly.pdbx_strand_id
1 'polypeptide(L)'
;MHGVCAVSGGFAGCACEDGYTGVLCESCATGYQDNDGDSICQPGCALAGLDCGAHGSCTDTSGTAVCACAEGYTGADCRSCAAGFQDHDGDGTCMPDCSTAALDCSGHGGCDDSSGTSVCACTQGYAGPTCSACADGYQDHDGNGSCTPACDAIACDEHQLCDDSTGTARCECAPGFGAPEDGGAGCEFQGIVQDPTFTSDPPVWTVSADAGWVDPGAPGLGEPGSANLAPDAACSHDRIEQEMEVPPLSASGPLRLSWSATGDCPSAGDPAMAFDDVWIAPDPSCPNPGEVSNGDFEGTSGWVLSSASIQPNIGANGSHGLVLEPPASCDQAVATGSLSIPTTGANALQLRYGGLAGNEADISLADWKLAHLVARGGGVMETVTLCLPTVFKGAAPRLELKVPVMPGICNSIPRRFYFDDLALVNDPTCSADDNVVNGSFERTDPALGWYLSLPPVSGSSVGVLETTTSEAKVGARSLHMKLLTPCAHATASTVITVATPQNGAGPAVKYWYRMQGTQSPLKPIIGSLTFAKVPFTTTWTARTECLAPSMAGMPLEFGFDAMVGGGCALSISEEVFIDDIQSTTDASCPAQ
;
A
#
# COMPACT_ATOMS: atom_id res chain seq x y z
N MET A 1 -90.21 40.44 -9.95
CA MET A 1 -90.98 40.25 -11.19
C MET A 1 -90.06 40.68 -12.31
N HIS A 2 -89.46 39.72 -13.02
CA HIS A 2 -88.35 39.92 -13.97
C HIS A 2 -88.81 39.63 -15.40
N GLY A 3 -89.91 40.26 -15.79
CA GLY A 3 -90.56 40.02 -17.08
C GLY A 3 -91.83 40.83 -17.25
N VAL A 4 -92.27 40.98 -18.50
CA VAL A 4 -93.48 41.70 -18.88
C VAL A 4 -94.50 40.74 -19.50
N CYS A 5 -95.80 41.01 -19.30
CA CYS A 5 -96.85 40.16 -19.86
C CYS A 5 -96.88 40.27 -21.40
N ALA A 6 -96.84 39.14 -22.09
CA ALA A 6 -96.85 39.06 -23.55
C ALA A 6 -97.77 37.94 -24.04
N VAL A 7 -98.41 38.14 -25.21
CA VAL A 7 -99.29 37.15 -25.83
C VAL A 7 -98.59 36.59 -27.08
N SER A 8 -98.24 35.31 -27.06
CA SER A 8 -97.62 34.61 -28.19
C SER A 8 -98.34 33.28 -28.43
N GLY A 9 -98.77 33.01 -29.68
CA GLY A 9 -99.43 31.75 -30.05
C GLY A 9 -100.83 31.51 -29.46
N GLY A 10 -101.50 32.53 -28.90
CA GLY A 10 -102.86 32.41 -28.34
C GLY A 10 -102.94 32.09 -26.84
N PHE A 11 -101.80 32.07 -26.13
CA PHE A 11 -101.74 31.93 -24.67
C PHE A 11 -101.09 33.18 -24.04
N ALA A 12 -101.56 33.60 -22.87
CA ALA A 12 -100.96 34.69 -22.09
C ALA A 12 -99.78 34.13 -21.26
N GLY A 13 -98.58 34.68 -21.44
CA GLY A 13 -97.38 34.31 -20.70
C GLY A 13 -96.52 35.53 -20.36
N CYS A 14 -95.41 35.33 -19.67
CA CYS A 14 -94.42 36.37 -19.45
C CYS A 14 -93.31 36.29 -20.51
N ALA A 15 -92.94 37.42 -21.10
CA ALA A 15 -91.66 37.60 -21.77
C ALA A 15 -90.62 37.94 -20.70
N CYS A 16 -89.76 36.99 -20.38
CA CYS A 16 -88.78 37.12 -19.31
C CYS A 16 -87.61 38.01 -19.71
N GLU A 17 -87.09 38.76 -18.74
CA GLU A 17 -85.82 39.47 -18.87
C GLU A 17 -84.66 38.48 -19.04
N ASP A 18 -83.57 38.93 -19.65
CA ASP A 18 -82.39 38.10 -19.90
C ASP A 18 -81.92 37.44 -18.59
N GLY A 19 -81.79 36.11 -18.61
CA GLY A 19 -81.40 35.30 -17.45
C GLY A 19 -82.55 34.62 -16.69
N TYR A 20 -83.81 34.91 -17.01
CA TYR A 20 -84.98 34.31 -16.39
C TYR A 20 -85.80 33.45 -17.36
N THR A 21 -86.47 32.41 -16.84
CA THR A 21 -87.33 31.48 -17.58
C THR A 21 -88.50 31.01 -16.70
N GLY A 22 -89.41 30.25 -17.29
CA GLY A 22 -90.64 29.78 -16.64
C GLY A 22 -91.87 30.61 -17.03
N VAL A 23 -93.05 30.14 -16.63
CA VAL A 23 -94.33 30.74 -17.04
C VAL A 23 -94.58 32.11 -16.38
N LEU A 24 -93.92 32.36 -15.25
CA LEU A 24 -93.95 33.59 -14.48
C LEU A 24 -92.54 34.21 -14.32
N CYS A 25 -91.56 33.75 -15.10
CA CYS A 25 -90.15 34.14 -14.96
C CYS A 25 -89.58 33.87 -13.56
N GLU A 26 -90.03 32.76 -12.97
CA GLU A 26 -89.76 32.34 -11.59
C GLU A 26 -88.52 31.46 -11.44
N SER A 27 -87.84 31.14 -12.54
CA SER A 27 -86.66 30.26 -12.55
C SER A 27 -85.54 30.86 -13.37
N CYS A 28 -84.30 30.45 -13.14
CA CYS A 28 -83.18 30.92 -13.93
C CYS A 28 -83.10 30.22 -15.29
N ALA A 29 -82.84 31.00 -16.34
CA ALA A 29 -82.62 30.50 -17.68
C ALA A 29 -81.37 29.60 -17.72
N THR A 30 -81.25 28.75 -18.74
CA THR A 30 -80.11 27.83 -18.87
C THR A 30 -78.78 28.60 -18.83
N GLY A 31 -77.91 28.21 -17.90
CA GLY A 31 -76.61 28.86 -17.67
C GLY A 31 -76.64 30.02 -16.66
N TYR A 32 -77.81 30.40 -16.14
CA TYR A 32 -77.99 31.33 -15.02
C TYR A 32 -78.39 30.58 -13.73
N GLN A 33 -78.07 31.14 -12.57
CA GLN A 33 -78.29 30.53 -11.25
C GLN A 33 -78.65 31.59 -10.18
N ASP A 34 -79.22 31.10 -9.06
CA ASP A 34 -79.60 31.84 -7.84
C ASP A 34 -79.27 30.97 -6.62
N ASN A 35 -77.98 30.61 -6.48
CA ASN A 35 -77.50 29.71 -5.44
C ASN A 35 -77.44 30.36 -4.06
N ASP A 36 -77.45 31.70 -3.97
CA ASP A 36 -77.52 32.47 -2.73
C ASP A 36 -78.97 32.80 -2.30
N GLY A 37 -79.95 32.58 -3.18
CA GLY A 37 -81.37 32.63 -2.86
C GLY A 37 -81.93 34.04 -2.69
N ASP A 38 -81.29 35.03 -3.31
CA ASP A 38 -81.72 36.43 -3.27
C ASP A 38 -82.79 36.76 -4.33
N SER A 39 -83.18 35.75 -5.13
CA SER A 39 -84.16 35.86 -6.22
C SER A 39 -83.68 36.69 -7.41
N ILE A 40 -82.36 36.83 -7.59
CA ILE A 40 -81.70 37.46 -8.73
C ILE A 40 -80.89 36.41 -9.51
N CYS A 41 -81.32 36.07 -10.72
CA CYS A 41 -80.61 35.13 -11.57
C CYS A 41 -79.34 35.76 -12.17
N GLN A 42 -78.17 35.28 -11.78
CA GLN A 42 -76.85 35.70 -12.30
C GLN A 42 -76.26 34.63 -13.22
N PRO A 43 -75.38 34.98 -14.18
CA PRO A 43 -74.65 33.98 -14.96
C PRO A 43 -73.89 33.00 -14.06
N GLY A 44 -74.14 31.72 -14.22
CA GLY A 44 -73.36 30.65 -13.60
C GLY A 44 -72.07 30.35 -14.37
N CYS A 45 -71.28 29.39 -13.90
CA CYS A 45 -69.98 29.08 -14.49
C CYS A 45 -70.00 28.73 -15.99
N ALA A 46 -71.12 28.23 -16.50
CA ALA A 46 -71.29 27.91 -17.91
C ALA A 46 -71.37 29.15 -18.83
N LEU A 47 -71.78 30.31 -18.30
CA LEU A 47 -71.96 31.56 -19.06
C LEU A 47 -71.04 32.70 -18.62
N ALA A 48 -70.43 32.62 -17.43
CA ALA A 48 -69.59 33.68 -16.89
C ALA A 48 -68.31 33.96 -17.68
N GLY A 49 -67.84 32.98 -18.48
CA GLY A 49 -66.64 33.13 -19.32
C GLY A 49 -65.35 33.39 -18.53
N LEU A 50 -65.31 32.98 -17.26
CA LEU A 50 -64.14 33.15 -16.40
C LEU A 50 -63.01 32.21 -16.83
N ASP A 51 -61.82 32.79 -17.01
CA ASP A 51 -60.57 32.04 -17.18
C ASP A 51 -59.87 31.94 -15.82
N CYS A 52 -60.06 30.79 -15.15
CA CYS A 52 -59.47 30.52 -13.84
C CYS A 52 -58.04 29.94 -13.91
N GLY A 53 -57.41 29.97 -15.10
CA GLY A 53 -56.09 29.41 -15.31
C GLY A 53 -56.01 27.89 -15.06
N ALA A 54 -54.79 27.38 -14.86
CA ALA A 54 -54.54 25.97 -14.57
C ALA A 54 -54.74 25.61 -13.08
N HIS A 55 -54.80 26.62 -12.20
CA HIS A 55 -54.80 26.46 -10.74
C HIS A 55 -56.11 26.93 -10.08
N GLY A 56 -57.18 27.08 -10.87
CA GLY A 56 -58.47 27.48 -10.37
C GLY A 56 -59.60 26.73 -11.08
N SER A 57 -60.73 26.62 -10.39
CA SER A 57 -61.98 26.11 -10.97
C SER A 57 -63.09 27.11 -10.72
N CYS A 58 -63.96 27.32 -11.71
CA CYS A 58 -65.09 28.21 -11.53
C CYS A 58 -66.08 27.60 -10.52
N THR A 59 -66.55 28.43 -9.59
CA THR A 59 -67.65 28.13 -8.65
C THR A 59 -68.64 29.28 -8.62
N ASP A 60 -69.93 28.98 -8.58
CA ASP A 60 -71.03 29.95 -8.47
C ASP A 60 -71.87 29.73 -7.21
N THR A 61 -71.34 28.98 -6.23
CA THR A 61 -72.03 28.63 -4.98
C THR A 61 -72.43 29.86 -4.15
N SER A 62 -71.72 30.97 -4.29
CA SER A 62 -72.02 32.22 -3.57
C SER A 62 -73.01 33.13 -4.30
N GLY A 63 -73.70 32.65 -5.35
CA GLY A 63 -74.64 33.45 -6.14
C GLY A 63 -73.99 34.29 -7.25
N THR A 64 -72.67 34.38 -7.29
CA THR A 64 -71.90 34.98 -8.41
C THR A 64 -70.78 34.04 -8.79
N ALA A 65 -70.61 33.78 -10.09
CA ALA A 65 -69.49 32.96 -10.58
C ALA A 65 -68.15 33.64 -10.27
N VAL A 66 -67.25 32.91 -9.61
CA VAL A 66 -65.89 33.33 -9.25
C VAL A 66 -64.92 32.16 -9.41
N CYS A 67 -63.62 32.43 -9.51
CA CYS A 67 -62.61 31.38 -9.50
C CYS A 67 -62.27 30.96 -8.07
N ALA A 68 -62.44 29.68 -7.76
CA ALA A 68 -61.90 29.05 -6.56
C ALA A 68 -60.49 28.55 -6.86
N CYS A 69 -59.50 29.18 -6.25
CA CYS A 69 -58.09 28.86 -6.45
C CYS A 69 -57.64 27.66 -5.61
N ALA A 70 -56.68 26.90 -6.15
CA ALA A 70 -55.97 25.86 -5.44
C ALA A 70 -55.09 26.46 -4.31
N GLU A 71 -54.71 25.62 -3.36
CA GLU A 71 -53.79 26.02 -2.27
C GLU A 71 -52.50 26.63 -2.84
N GLY A 72 -52.08 27.75 -2.27
CA GLY A 72 -50.92 28.53 -2.75
C GLY A 72 -51.22 29.57 -3.83
N TYR A 73 -52.43 29.57 -4.41
CA TYR A 73 -52.83 30.51 -5.46
C TYR A 73 -53.94 31.46 -5.01
N THR A 74 -53.96 32.66 -5.58
CA THR A 74 -54.93 33.71 -5.31
C THR A 74 -55.16 34.60 -6.55
N GLY A 75 -56.06 35.56 -6.42
CA GLY A 75 -56.44 36.48 -7.50
C GLY A 75 -57.67 36.01 -8.28
N ALA A 76 -58.22 36.91 -9.09
CA ALA A 76 -59.46 36.68 -9.82
C ALA A 76 -59.35 35.57 -10.90
N ASP A 77 -58.14 35.29 -11.36
CA ASP A 77 -57.81 34.27 -12.37
C ASP A 77 -56.88 33.17 -11.83
N CYS A 78 -56.64 33.15 -10.51
CA CYS A 78 -55.78 32.16 -9.83
C CYS A 78 -54.34 32.06 -10.37
N ARG A 79 -53.78 33.16 -10.88
CA ARG A 79 -52.39 33.23 -11.39
C ARG A 79 -51.40 33.92 -10.44
N SER A 80 -51.87 34.46 -9.33
CA SER A 80 -50.99 35.11 -8.34
C SER A 80 -50.73 34.18 -7.16
N CYS A 81 -49.57 34.31 -6.52
CA CYS A 81 -49.29 33.52 -5.33
C CYS A 81 -50.00 34.08 -4.09
N ALA A 82 -50.59 33.17 -3.31
CA ALA A 82 -51.18 33.49 -2.03
C ALA A 82 -50.10 33.96 -1.03
N ALA A 83 -50.51 34.64 0.03
CA ALA A 83 -49.58 35.05 1.08
C ALA A 83 -48.86 33.81 1.66
N GLY A 84 -47.53 33.87 1.77
CA GLY A 84 -46.71 32.72 2.16
C GLY A 84 -46.20 31.87 0.99
N PHE A 85 -46.53 32.22 -0.26
CA PHE A 85 -46.10 31.52 -1.47
C PHE A 85 -45.47 32.49 -2.48
N GLN A 86 -44.55 32.00 -3.30
CA GLN A 86 -43.79 32.76 -4.30
C GLN A 86 -43.55 31.93 -5.59
N ASP A 87 -43.27 32.65 -6.68
CA ASP A 87 -42.90 32.16 -8.03
C ASP A 87 -41.75 33.03 -8.54
N HIS A 88 -40.61 32.99 -7.84
CA HIS A 88 -39.45 33.83 -8.17
C HIS A 88 -38.71 33.38 -9.43
N ASP A 89 -38.85 32.13 -9.86
CA ASP A 89 -38.31 31.60 -11.10
C ASP A 89 -39.24 31.80 -12.31
N GLY A 90 -40.50 32.18 -12.07
CA GLY A 90 -41.45 32.59 -13.10
C GLY A 90 -41.95 31.41 -13.94
N ASP A 91 -41.96 30.20 -13.38
CA ASP A 91 -42.45 28.99 -14.04
C ASP A 91 -43.97 28.85 -13.95
N GLY A 92 -44.62 29.73 -13.16
CA GLY A 92 -46.06 29.77 -12.93
C GLY A 92 -46.52 28.91 -11.75
N THR A 93 -45.60 28.29 -11.02
CA THR A 93 -45.86 27.44 -9.86
C THR A 93 -45.61 28.21 -8.56
N CYS A 94 -46.65 28.44 -7.78
CA CYS A 94 -46.52 29.07 -6.47
C CYS A 94 -46.05 28.05 -5.42
N MET A 95 -44.81 28.20 -4.94
CA MET A 95 -44.20 27.37 -3.89
C MET A 95 -44.12 28.16 -2.57
N PRO A 96 -44.06 27.49 -1.40
CA PRO A 96 -43.89 28.19 -0.13
C PRO A 96 -42.69 29.14 -0.16
N ASP A 97 -42.85 30.33 0.40
CA ASP A 97 -41.75 31.27 0.66
C ASP A 97 -41.00 30.91 1.95
N CYS A 98 -39.90 31.61 2.24
CA CYS A 98 -39.12 31.37 3.45
C CYS A 98 -39.87 31.57 4.77
N SER A 99 -41.00 32.29 4.79
CA SER A 99 -41.81 32.45 5.99
C SER A 99 -42.73 31.25 6.25
N THR A 100 -43.06 30.49 5.20
CA THR A 100 -44.01 29.37 5.25
C THR A 100 -43.32 28.01 5.13
N ALA A 101 -42.16 27.94 4.47
CA ALA A 101 -41.40 26.70 4.27
C ALA A 101 -40.89 26.04 5.57
N ALA A 102 -40.76 26.82 6.65
CA ALA A 102 -40.35 26.36 7.99
C ALA A 102 -39.06 25.49 7.99
N LEU A 103 -38.10 25.85 7.13
CA LEU A 103 -36.82 25.13 7.02
C LEU A 103 -35.97 25.30 8.29
N ASP A 104 -35.47 24.18 8.82
CA ASP A 104 -34.46 24.18 9.87
C ASP A 104 -33.05 24.13 9.25
N CYS A 105 -32.40 25.29 9.17
CA CYS A 105 -31.04 25.42 8.68
C CYS A 105 -29.99 25.26 9.80
N SER A 106 -30.35 24.60 10.91
CA SER A 106 -29.48 24.23 12.03
C SER A 106 -28.73 25.39 12.68
N GLY A 107 -29.17 26.64 12.47
CA GLY A 107 -28.45 27.85 12.91
C GLY A 107 -27.20 28.21 12.10
N HIS A 108 -26.88 27.44 11.05
CA HIS A 108 -25.68 27.61 10.22
C HIS A 108 -26.00 28.04 8.78
N GLY A 109 -27.19 28.56 8.55
CA GLY A 109 -27.63 29.09 7.26
C GLY A 109 -28.89 29.95 7.39
N GLY A 110 -29.23 30.62 6.30
CA GLY A 110 -30.50 31.33 6.15
C GLY A 110 -31.36 30.63 5.09
N CYS A 111 -32.68 30.74 5.20
CA CYS A 111 -33.54 30.33 4.10
C CYS A 111 -33.37 31.28 2.90
N ASP A 112 -33.27 30.72 1.70
CA ASP A 112 -33.23 31.41 0.41
C ASP A 112 -34.26 30.77 -0.53
N ASP A 113 -35.21 31.57 -1.01
CA ASP A 113 -36.26 31.19 -1.95
C ASP A 113 -36.14 31.89 -3.31
N SER A 114 -35.00 32.53 -3.59
CA SER A 114 -34.76 33.28 -4.83
C SER A 114 -34.76 32.40 -6.09
N SER A 115 -34.58 31.09 -5.92
CA SER A 115 -34.60 30.09 -7.00
C SER A 115 -35.99 29.58 -7.38
N GLY A 116 -37.06 30.08 -6.75
CA GLY A 116 -38.41 29.53 -6.88
C GLY A 116 -38.68 28.37 -5.90
N THR A 117 -37.65 27.80 -5.27
CA THR A 117 -37.80 26.83 -4.16
C THR A 117 -37.03 27.32 -2.95
N SER A 118 -37.67 27.31 -1.76
CA SER A 118 -36.98 27.58 -0.49
C SER A 118 -35.95 26.50 -0.18
N VAL A 119 -34.71 26.90 0.04
CA VAL A 119 -33.58 26.05 0.44
C VAL A 119 -32.77 26.73 1.55
N CYS A 120 -31.96 25.97 2.27
CA CYS A 120 -31.00 26.56 3.20
C CYS A 120 -29.73 27.01 2.45
N ALA A 121 -29.45 28.30 2.48
CA ALA A 121 -28.17 28.88 2.08
C ALA A 121 -27.20 28.84 3.27
N CYS A 122 -26.25 27.90 3.24
CA CYS A 122 -25.33 27.66 4.34
C CYS A 122 -24.23 28.71 4.45
N THR A 123 -23.83 29.00 5.69
CA THR A 123 -22.65 29.81 6.02
C THR A 123 -21.37 29.03 5.70
N GLN A 124 -20.26 29.76 5.53
CA GLN A 124 -18.97 29.15 5.20
C GLN A 124 -18.58 28.06 6.20
N GLY A 125 -18.13 26.92 5.67
CA GLY A 125 -17.76 25.75 6.46
C GLY A 125 -18.89 24.73 6.67
N TYR A 126 -20.13 25.08 6.33
CA TYR A 126 -21.29 24.20 6.45
C TYR A 126 -21.87 23.87 5.07
N ALA A 127 -22.44 22.67 4.97
CA ALA A 127 -23.01 22.12 3.76
C ALA A 127 -24.22 21.22 4.06
N GLY A 128 -24.87 20.77 2.98
CA GLY A 128 -26.05 19.92 3.02
C GLY A 128 -27.36 20.71 3.10
N PRO A 129 -28.51 20.02 2.92
CA PRO A 129 -29.82 20.65 2.78
C PRO A 129 -30.30 21.38 4.04
N THR A 130 -29.72 21.06 5.20
CA THR A 130 -30.04 21.64 6.53
C THR A 130 -28.86 22.37 7.15
N CYS A 131 -27.75 22.54 6.42
CA CYS A 131 -26.50 23.12 6.91
C CYS A 131 -25.93 22.46 8.17
N SER A 132 -26.17 21.16 8.36
CA SER A 132 -25.72 20.39 9.53
C SER A 132 -24.48 19.54 9.25
N ALA A 133 -23.97 19.52 8.02
CA ALA A 133 -22.74 18.82 7.67
C ALA A 133 -21.62 19.83 7.46
N CYS A 134 -20.37 19.41 7.64
CA CYS A 134 -19.23 20.24 7.27
C CYS A 134 -19.02 20.22 5.76
N ALA A 135 -18.68 21.39 5.21
CA ALA A 135 -18.27 21.52 3.83
C ALA A 135 -16.89 20.89 3.59
N ASP A 136 -16.56 20.59 2.34
CA ASP A 136 -15.25 20.05 1.97
C ASP A 136 -14.11 20.95 2.51
N GLY A 137 -13.11 20.34 3.15
CA GLY A 137 -12.02 21.06 3.82
C GLY A 137 -12.35 21.55 5.24
N TYR A 138 -13.53 21.23 5.79
CA TYR A 138 -13.93 21.51 7.16
C TYR A 138 -14.32 20.22 7.91
N GLN A 139 -14.16 20.22 9.23
CA GLN A 139 -14.43 19.07 10.11
C GLN A 139 -15.01 19.48 11.48
N ASP A 140 -15.66 18.53 12.13
CA ASP A 140 -16.21 18.60 13.50
C ASP A 140 -15.88 17.28 14.24
N HIS A 141 -14.59 16.94 14.31
CA HIS A 141 -14.10 15.70 14.93
C HIS A 141 -14.35 15.64 16.44
N ASP A 142 -14.51 16.78 17.11
CA ASP A 142 -14.88 16.84 18.52
C ASP A 142 -16.41 16.81 18.76
N GLY A 143 -17.21 16.82 17.69
CA GLY A 143 -18.66 16.64 17.72
C GLY A 143 -19.39 17.76 18.45
N ASN A 144 -18.82 18.97 18.46
CA ASN A 144 -19.39 20.12 19.14
C ASN A 144 -20.39 20.91 18.26
N GLY A 145 -20.54 20.49 16.99
CA GLY A 145 -21.42 21.11 16.00
C GLY A 145 -20.80 22.29 15.25
N SER A 146 -19.52 22.58 15.47
CA SER A 146 -18.81 23.68 14.81
C SER A 146 -17.83 23.15 13.77
N CYS A 147 -18.12 23.41 12.50
CA CYS A 147 -17.22 23.05 11.41
C CYS A 147 -16.04 24.03 11.33
N THR A 148 -14.83 23.55 11.61
CA THR A 148 -13.57 24.32 11.49
C THR A 148 -12.71 23.76 10.35
N PRO A 149 -11.72 24.51 9.83
CA PRO A 149 -10.83 24.00 8.79
C PRO A 149 -10.17 22.68 9.20
N ALA A 150 -10.20 21.69 8.30
CA ALA A 150 -9.56 20.40 8.46
C ALA A 150 -8.07 20.45 8.08
N CYS A 151 -7.35 19.36 8.29
CA CYS A 151 -5.94 19.27 7.90
C CYS A 151 -5.66 19.52 6.40
N ASP A 152 -6.62 19.25 5.51
CA ASP A 152 -6.49 19.54 4.07
C ASP A 152 -6.45 21.06 3.76
N ALA A 153 -6.89 21.89 4.70
CA ALA A 153 -6.99 23.34 4.54
C ALA A 153 -5.80 24.11 5.14
N ILE A 154 -4.87 23.44 5.84
CA ILE A 154 -3.68 24.07 6.41
C ILE A 154 -2.39 23.43 5.89
N ALA A 155 -1.35 24.24 5.71
CA ALA A 155 -0.02 23.77 5.37
C ALA A 155 0.87 23.89 6.60
N CYS A 156 1.44 22.77 7.04
CA CYS A 156 2.41 22.73 8.14
C CYS A 156 3.83 22.93 7.63
N ASP A 157 4.71 23.41 8.52
CA ASP A 157 6.12 23.61 8.21
C ASP A 157 6.87 22.26 8.14
N GLU A 158 8.16 22.31 7.79
CA GLU A 158 9.02 21.12 7.75
C GLU A 158 9.03 20.40 9.12
N HIS A 159 9.04 19.07 9.09
CA HIS A 159 9.00 18.19 10.27
C HIS A 159 7.73 18.31 11.13
N GLN A 160 6.66 18.91 10.61
CA GLN A 160 5.36 18.97 11.29
C GLN A 160 4.31 18.11 10.60
N LEU A 161 3.35 17.64 11.39
CA LEU A 161 2.14 16.96 10.94
C LEU A 161 0.93 17.75 11.43
N CYS A 162 -0.10 17.79 10.59
CA CYS A 162 -1.36 18.34 11.02
C CYS A 162 -2.12 17.32 11.87
N ASP A 163 -2.64 17.79 13.01
CA ASP A 163 -3.62 17.09 13.84
C ASP A 163 -4.87 17.97 13.98
N ASP A 164 -6.03 17.46 13.57
CA ASP A 164 -7.34 18.08 13.77
C ASP A 164 -8.26 17.24 14.67
N SER A 165 -7.74 16.22 15.36
CA SER A 165 -8.49 15.30 16.22
C SER A 165 -9.24 15.99 17.36
N THR A 166 -8.82 17.19 17.75
CA THR A 166 -9.48 17.99 18.80
C THR A 166 -10.50 18.97 18.24
N GLY A 167 -10.93 18.82 16.98
CA GLY A 167 -11.89 19.72 16.33
C GLY A 167 -11.27 21.04 15.85
N THR A 168 -9.95 21.21 15.90
CA THR A 168 -9.24 22.34 15.29
C THR A 168 -7.90 21.86 14.75
N ALA A 169 -7.67 22.06 13.46
CA ALA A 169 -6.41 21.72 12.81
C ALA A 169 -5.25 22.54 13.38
N ARG A 170 -4.23 21.85 13.89
CA ARG A 170 -2.99 22.43 14.41
C ARG A 170 -1.79 21.65 13.89
N CYS A 171 -0.69 22.35 13.65
CA CYS A 171 0.57 21.72 13.28
C CYS A 171 1.34 21.34 14.54
N GLU A 172 1.68 20.07 14.67
CA GLU A 172 2.49 19.53 15.75
C GLU A 172 3.78 18.94 15.18
N CYS A 173 4.85 18.91 15.98
CA CYS A 173 6.07 18.25 15.56
C CYS A 173 5.80 16.76 15.33
N ALA A 174 6.35 16.20 14.25
CA ALA A 174 6.28 14.77 13.98
C ALA A 174 6.95 13.95 15.10
N PRO A 175 6.61 12.65 15.25
CA PRO A 175 7.27 11.78 16.23
C PRO A 175 8.80 11.85 16.16
N GLY A 176 9.44 12.00 17.33
CA GLY A 176 10.90 12.17 17.44
C GLY A 176 11.42 13.59 17.16
N PHE A 177 10.54 14.53 16.82
CA PHE A 177 10.86 15.95 16.72
C PHE A 177 10.24 16.74 17.86
N GLY A 178 10.94 17.77 18.33
CA GLY A 178 10.45 18.66 19.38
C GLY A 178 10.86 20.11 19.13
N ALA A 179 10.38 21.00 20.00
CA ALA A 179 10.75 22.41 19.92
C ALA A 179 12.28 22.56 20.12
N PRO A 180 12.95 23.45 19.35
CA PRO A 180 14.36 23.74 19.53
C PRO A 180 14.69 24.11 20.97
N GLU A 181 15.82 23.60 21.50
CA GLU A 181 16.23 23.86 22.89
C GLU A 181 16.52 25.34 23.16
N ASP A 182 16.90 26.09 22.11
CA ASP A 182 17.17 27.53 22.19
C ASP A 182 15.90 28.40 22.19
N GLY A 183 14.71 27.77 22.12
CA GLY A 183 13.42 28.45 22.05
C GLY A 183 13.12 29.04 20.67
N GLY A 184 13.85 28.63 19.63
CA GLY A 184 13.56 28.94 18.23
C GLY A 184 12.21 28.40 17.74
N ALA A 185 11.78 28.87 16.57
CA ALA A 185 10.60 28.33 15.89
C ALA A 185 10.99 27.13 15.01
N GLY A 186 10.10 26.15 14.88
CA GLY A 186 10.31 24.94 14.08
C GLY A 186 10.32 23.67 14.94
N CYS A 187 10.71 22.56 14.32
CA CYS A 187 10.79 21.25 14.95
C CYS A 187 12.17 20.65 14.64
N GLU A 188 12.94 20.33 15.68
CA GLU A 188 14.27 19.71 15.56
C GLU A 188 14.22 18.25 15.99
N PHE A 189 15.05 17.43 15.37
CA PHE A 189 15.11 16.01 15.70
C PHE A 189 15.72 15.80 17.09
N GLN A 190 14.96 15.19 18.00
CA GLN A 190 15.35 14.96 19.39
C GLN A 190 15.62 13.48 19.71
N GLY A 191 15.34 12.58 18.76
CA GLY A 191 15.51 11.14 18.94
C GLY A 191 14.17 10.41 19.08
N ILE A 192 14.16 9.15 18.65
CA ILE A 192 12.98 8.27 18.68
C ILE A 192 13.16 7.13 19.71
N VAL A 193 14.40 6.71 19.93
CA VAL A 193 14.76 5.63 20.86
C VAL A 193 14.66 6.16 22.30
N GLN A 194 13.91 5.47 23.17
CA GLN A 194 13.58 6.00 24.51
C GLN A 194 14.73 5.87 25.53
N ASP A 195 15.63 4.91 25.33
CA ASP A 195 16.80 4.68 26.20
C ASP A 195 17.98 4.19 25.34
N PRO A 196 18.57 5.07 24.53
CA PRO A 196 19.60 4.71 23.54
C PRO A 196 20.87 4.16 24.18
N THR A 197 21.12 4.49 25.46
CA THR A 197 22.31 4.12 26.23
C THR A 197 22.06 2.98 27.23
N PHE A 198 20.86 2.41 27.26
CA PHE A 198 20.50 1.30 28.16
C PHE A 198 20.67 1.62 29.66
N THR A 199 20.45 2.87 30.07
CA THR A 199 20.68 3.34 31.45
C THR A 199 19.42 3.41 32.32
N SER A 200 18.24 3.15 31.75
CA SER A 200 16.98 3.23 32.49
C SER A 200 16.85 2.12 33.55
N ASP A 201 16.32 2.48 34.73
CA ASP A 201 15.97 1.55 35.82
C ASP A 201 14.57 1.87 36.36
N PRO A 202 13.56 1.00 36.13
CA PRO A 202 13.65 -0.28 35.42
C PRO A 202 13.90 -0.10 33.91
N PRO A 203 14.53 -1.08 33.23
CA PRO A 203 14.77 -1.02 31.79
C PRO A 203 13.48 -0.87 30.97
N VAL A 204 13.48 0.02 29.98
CA VAL A 204 12.38 0.19 29.01
C VAL A 204 12.43 -0.81 27.85
N TRP A 205 13.57 -1.50 27.68
CA TRP A 205 13.77 -2.53 26.67
C TRP A 205 13.20 -3.87 27.12
N THR A 206 12.53 -4.58 26.22
CA THR A 206 12.00 -5.93 26.45
C THR A 206 13.00 -6.97 26.00
N VAL A 207 13.25 -7.99 26.82
CA VAL A 207 14.11 -9.12 26.47
C VAL A 207 13.26 -10.39 26.38
N SER A 208 13.38 -11.13 25.29
CA SER A 208 12.48 -12.27 25.01
C SER A 208 12.80 -13.58 25.75
N ALA A 209 13.97 -13.71 26.39
CA ALA A 209 14.47 -14.98 26.93
C ALA A 209 15.61 -14.82 27.95
N ASP A 210 16.06 -15.93 28.54
CA ASP A 210 17.02 -16.02 29.65
C ASP A 210 18.47 -15.66 29.28
N ALA A 211 18.83 -15.61 27.99
CA ALA A 211 20.21 -15.43 27.51
C ALA A 211 20.49 -14.01 26.97
N GLY A 212 19.54 -13.07 27.12
CA GLY A 212 19.76 -11.63 26.94
C GLY A 212 19.50 -10.84 28.22
N TRP A 213 20.14 -9.69 28.41
CA TRP A 213 19.82 -8.77 29.51
C TRP A 213 20.27 -7.33 29.23
N VAL A 214 19.67 -6.39 29.94
CA VAL A 214 20.10 -4.99 30.00
C VAL A 214 20.81 -4.75 31.33
N ASP A 215 21.99 -4.13 31.29
CA ASP A 215 22.77 -3.75 32.47
C ASP A 215 23.04 -2.24 32.49
N PRO A 216 22.20 -1.44 33.19
CA PRO A 216 22.39 0.00 33.31
C PRO A 216 23.68 0.43 34.01
N GLY A 217 24.30 -0.48 34.77
CA GLY A 217 25.54 -0.22 35.52
C GLY A 217 26.80 -0.66 34.78
N ALA A 218 26.67 -1.27 33.61
CA ALA A 218 27.82 -1.67 32.81
C ALA A 218 28.65 -0.44 32.42
N PRO A 219 29.99 -0.55 32.28
CA PRO A 219 30.81 0.55 31.79
C PRO A 219 30.50 1.02 30.35
N GLY A 220 29.70 0.22 29.61
CA GLY A 220 29.31 0.42 28.20
C GLY A 220 30.46 0.61 27.22
N LEU A 221 30.17 1.18 26.05
CA LEU A 221 31.10 1.42 24.93
C LEU A 221 31.53 2.88 24.78
N GLY A 222 31.49 3.60 25.90
CA GLY A 222 31.90 5.00 25.99
C GLY A 222 31.21 5.69 27.16
N GLU A 223 29.96 5.31 27.42
CA GLU A 223 29.14 5.74 28.54
C GLU A 223 28.51 4.53 29.26
N PRO A 224 27.99 4.70 30.50
CA PRO A 224 27.40 3.58 31.23
C PRO A 224 26.16 3.02 30.55
N GLY A 225 25.89 1.74 30.79
CA GLY A 225 24.75 1.00 30.23
C GLY A 225 25.17 0.05 29.10
N SER A 226 24.52 -1.10 28.99
CA SER A 226 24.63 -1.96 27.81
C SER A 226 23.48 -2.96 27.70
N ALA A 227 23.16 -3.34 26.46
CA ALA A 227 22.37 -4.51 26.13
C ALA A 227 23.29 -5.68 25.77
N ASN A 228 23.06 -6.86 26.33
CA ASN A 228 23.97 -7.99 26.21
C ASN A 228 23.25 -9.23 25.71
N LEU A 229 23.88 -9.95 24.78
CA LEU A 229 23.48 -11.27 24.33
C LEU A 229 24.56 -12.30 24.68
N ALA A 230 24.18 -13.34 25.41
CA ALA A 230 25.07 -14.45 25.73
C ALA A 230 25.41 -15.28 24.47
N PRO A 231 26.49 -16.08 24.47
CA PRO A 231 26.89 -16.86 23.29
C PRO A 231 25.84 -17.83 22.74
N ASP A 232 24.97 -18.35 23.59
CA ASP A 232 23.87 -19.24 23.22
C ASP A 232 22.59 -18.50 22.81
N ALA A 233 22.53 -17.17 22.94
CA ALA A 233 21.41 -16.34 22.49
C ALA A 233 21.08 -16.56 21.01
N ALA A 234 22.10 -16.76 20.17
CA ALA A 234 21.92 -17.06 18.75
C ALA A 234 21.21 -18.41 18.50
N CYS A 235 21.43 -19.40 19.37
CA CYS A 235 20.75 -20.70 19.28
C CYS A 235 19.29 -20.60 19.76
N SER A 236 19.03 -19.70 20.69
CA SER A 236 17.71 -19.48 21.30
C SER A 236 16.87 -18.44 20.56
N HIS A 237 17.46 -17.70 19.61
CA HIS A 237 16.85 -16.57 18.90
C HIS A 237 16.37 -15.47 19.85
N ASP A 238 17.21 -15.18 20.84
CA ASP A 238 16.95 -14.13 21.83
C ASP A 238 17.02 -12.75 21.19
N ARG A 239 16.17 -11.85 21.67
CA ARG A 239 16.05 -10.49 21.16
C ARG A 239 15.89 -9.49 22.29
N ILE A 240 16.38 -8.28 22.02
CA ILE A 240 16.23 -7.09 22.85
C ILE A 240 15.47 -6.10 21.99
N GLU A 241 14.27 -5.74 22.43
CA GLU A 241 13.27 -5.05 21.61
C GLU A 241 12.73 -3.81 22.31
N GLN A 242 12.38 -2.82 21.49
CA GLN A 242 11.62 -1.65 21.91
C GLN A 242 10.65 -1.31 20.78
N GLU A 243 9.40 -1.05 21.15
CA GLU A 243 8.43 -0.43 20.25
C GLU A 243 8.59 1.08 20.30
N MET A 244 8.57 1.71 19.14
CA MET A 244 8.70 3.15 19.01
C MET A 244 7.88 3.65 17.82
N GLU A 245 7.44 4.90 17.90
CA GLU A 245 6.72 5.55 16.81
C GLU A 245 7.72 6.24 15.88
N VAL A 246 7.78 5.78 14.62
CA VAL A 246 8.68 6.32 13.60
C VAL A 246 7.94 7.44 12.84
N PRO A 247 8.55 8.62 12.64
CA PRO A 247 7.93 9.68 11.86
C PRO A 247 7.70 9.23 10.41
N PRO A 248 6.64 9.74 9.75
CA PRO A 248 6.42 9.47 8.34
C PRO A 248 7.54 10.07 7.48
N LEU A 249 7.83 9.42 6.34
CA LEU A 249 8.86 9.84 5.39
C LEU A 249 8.71 11.31 4.97
N SER A 250 7.47 11.80 4.82
CA SER A 250 7.20 13.19 4.45
C SER A 250 7.66 14.21 5.50
N ALA A 251 7.76 13.79 6.76
CA ALA A 251 8.20 14.64 7.85
C ALA A 251 9.70 14.48 8.15
N SER A 252 10.29 13.28 8.05
CA SER A 252 11.68 13.04 8.46
C SER A 252 12.68 12.85 7.32
N GLY A 253 12.21 12.51 6.12
CA GLY A 253 13.06 11.86 5.12
C GLY A 253 13.53 10.47 5.56
N PRO A 254 14.49 9.86 4.87
CA PRO A 254 15.00 8.53 5.20
C PRO A 254 15.77 8.56 6.53
N LEU A 255 15.59 7.49 7.32
CA LEU A 255 16.20 7.33 8.63
C LEU A 255 17.31 6.29 8.59
N ARG A 256 18.37 6.52 9.35
CA ARG A 256 19.45 5.58 9.59
C ARG A 256 19.44 5.09 11.03
N LEU A 257 19.46 3.77 11.19
CA LEU A 257 19.75 3.09 12.44
C LEU A 257 21.27 2.95 12.60
N SER A 258 21.80 3.36 13.74
CA SER A 258 23.20 3.23 14.14
C SER A 258 23.28 2.65 15.55
N TRP A 259 24.35 1.91 15.84
CA TRP A 259 24.64 1.38 17.16
C TRP A 259 26.14 1.11 17.31
N SER A 260 26.60 1.10 18.55
CA SER A 260 27.91 0.60 18.95
C SER A 260 27.78 -0.86 19.37
N ALA A 261 28.74 -1.71 18.98
CA ALA A 261 28.79 -3.08 19.44
C ALA A 261 30.23 -3.53 19.70
N THR A 262 30.41 -4.36 20.72
CA THR A 262 31.62 -5.16 20.91
C THR A 262 31.24 -6.62 21.03
N GLY A 263 32.13 -7.49 20.57
CA GLY A 263 31.98 -8.93 20.73
C GLY A 263 33.34 -9.58 20.59
N ASP A 264 33.67 -10.45 21.53
CA ASP A 264 34.75 -11.40 21.36
C ASP A 264 34.16 -12.68 20.76
N CYS A 265 34.83 -13.29 19.77
CA CYS A 265 34.52 -14.67 19.38
C CYS A 265 34.87 -15.58 20.57
N PRO A 266 33.89 -16.13 21.32
CA PRO A 266 34.21 -16.67 22.63
C PRO A 266 34.86 -18.05 22.49
N SER A 267 36.03 -18.22 23.11
CA SER A 267 36.31 -19.50 23.76
C SER A 267 35.48 -19.57 25.04
N ALA A 268 34.30 -20.20 24.96
CA ALA A 268 33.37 -20.58 26.05
C ALA A 268 33.48 -19.79 27.38
N GLY A 269 32.59 -18.81 27.61
CA GLY A 269 32.30 -18.28 28.97
C GLY A 269 31.98 -16.79 29.13
N ASP A 270 32.28 -15.93 28.15
CA ASP A 270 32.03 -14.48 28.18
C ASP A 270 30.81 -14.09 27.31
N PRO A 271 30.15 -12.94 27.52
CA PRO A 271 29.09 -12.45 26.62
C PRO A 271 29.60 -12.42 25.18
N ALA A 272 28.82 -12.96 24.23
CA ALA A 272 29.28 -13.00 22.84
C ALA A 272 29.17 -11.63 22.16
N MET A 273 28.20 -10.80 22.55
CA MET A 273 28.04 -9.44 22.02
C MET A 273 27.39 -8.51 23.05
N ALA A 274 27.93 -7.29 23.17
CA ALA A 274 27.35 -6.17 23.90
C ALA A 274 27.06 -5.04 22.93
N PHE A 275 25.91 -4.39 23.10
CA PHE A 275 25.39 -3.30 22.30
C PHE A 275 25.19 -2.06 23.18
N ASP A 276 25.43 -0.90 22.57
CA ASP A 276 25.30 0.41 23.20
C ASP A 276 25.02 1.48 22.12
N ASP A 277 24.70 2.71 22.53
CA ASP A 277 24.51 3.87 21.66
C ASP A 277 23.52 3.65 20.50
N VAL A 278 22.35 3.06 20.76
CA VAL A 278 21.36 2.78 19.70
C VAL A 278 20.65 4.07 19.31
N TRP A 279 20.83 4.51 18.06
CA TRP A 279 20.28 5.76 17.56
C TRP A 279 19.57 5.58 16.22
N ILE A 280 18.44 6.25 16.05
CA ILE A 280 17.76 6.43 14.77
C ILE A 280 17.70 7.92 14.50
N ALA A 281 18.13 8.35 13.32
CA ALA A 281 18.04 9.76 12.91
C ALA A 281 17.86 9.91 11.39
N PRO A 282 17.31 11.05 10.93
CA PRO A 282 17.37 11.45 9.53
C PRO A 282 18.80 11.40 9.00
N ASP A 283 19.02 10.71 7.88
CA ASP A 283 20.32 10.65 7.22
C ASP A 283 20.12 10.81 5.70
N PRO A 284 20.48 11.96 5.11
CA PRO A 284 20.30 12.21 3.69
C PRO A 284 21.24 11.38 2.81
N SER A 285 22.20 10.65 3.38
CA SER A 285 23.01 9.68 2.62
C SER A 285 22.24 8.42 2.26
N CYS A 286 21.12 8.14 2.93
CA CYS A 286 20.20 7.10 2.53
C CYS A 286 19.39 7.53 1.28
N PRO A 287 19.30 6.71 0.22
CA PRO A 287 18.52 7.03 -0.96
C PRO A 287 17.03 7.15 -0.64
N ASN A 288 16.29 7.97 -1.41
CA ASN A 288 14.83 8.04 -1.24
C ASN A 288 14.18 6.73 -1.71
N PRO A 289 12.99 6.38 -1.19
CA PRO A 289 12.28 5.18 -1.64
C PRO A 289 12.11 5.12 -3.16
N GLY A 290 12.53 4.03 -3.77
CA GLY A 290 12.54 3.82 -5.21
C GLY A 290 13.87 4.18 -5.89
N GLU A 291 14.88 4.65 -5.14
CA GLU A 291 16.18 5.01 -5.68
C GLU A 291 17.28 3.99 -5.33
N VAL A 292 18.23 3.85 -6.24
CA VAL A 292 19.53 3.19 -6.02
C VAL A 292 20.58 4.28 -5.96
N SER A 293 21.45 4.28 -4.95
CA SER A 293 22.53 5.26 -4.84
C SER A 293 23.43 5.21 -6.08
N ASN A 294 23.47 6.30 -6.87
CA ASN A 294 24.27 6.42 -8.09
C ASN A 294 24.16 5.17 -8.99
N GLY A 295 22.93 4.72 -9.26
CA GLY A 295 22.67 3.47 -10.00
C GLY A 295 23.05 3.52 -11.48
N ASP A 296 23.08 4.72 -12.09
CA ASP A 296 23.56 4.97 -13.46
C ASP A 296 25.08 5.16 -13.55
N PHE A 297 25.77 5.20 -12.40
CA PHE A 297 27.21 5.42 -12.27
C PHE A 297 27.75 6.69 -12.95
N GLU A 298 26.92 7.70 -13.21
CA GLU A 298 27.36 8.98 -13.77
C GLU A 298 27.91 9.94 -12.70
N GLY A 299 27.62 9.67 -11.43
CA GLY A 299 28.17 10.37 -10.28
C GLY A 299 29.50 9.77 -9.76
N THR A 300 30.15 10.48 -8.83
CA THR A 300 31.42 10.07 -8.21
C THR A 300 31.30 9.55 -6.78
N SER A 301 30.10 9.57 -6.20
CA SER A 301 29.79 9.13 -4.83
C SER A 301 28.69 8.06 -4.81
N GLY A 302 28.34 7.55 -3.63
CA GLY A 302 27.27 6.54 -3.44
C GLY A 302 27.75 5.08 -3.42
N TRP A 303 29.02 4.83 -3.76
CA TRP A 303 29.61 3.50 -3.76
C TRP A 303 30.97 3.47 -3.05
N VAL A 304 31.17 2.46 -2.21
CA VAL A 304 32.47 2.08 -1.66
C VAL A 304 33.08 1.01 -2.57
N LEU A 305 34.27 1.29 -3.10
CA LEU A 305 34.90 0.50 -4.16
C LEU A 305 36.18 -0.17 -3.65
N SER A 306 36.33 -1.47 -3.90
CA SER A 306 37.53 -2.26 -3.60
C SER A 306 37.90 -3.14 -4.79
N SER A 307 39.09 -2.93 -5.38
CA SER A 307 39.47 -3.48 -6.69
C SER A 307 38.40 -3.21 -7.77
N ALA A 308 37.76 -2.04 -7.66
CA ALA A 308 36.65 -1.61 -8.48
C ALA A 308 36.80 -0.13 -8.85
N SER A 309 36.18 0.28 -9.95
CA SER A 309 36.24 1.67 -10.43
C SER A 309 35.03 2.00 -11.29
N ILE A 310 34.62 3.27 -11.31
CA ILE A 310 33.66 3.80 -12.28
C ILE A 310 34.44 4.34 -13.48
N GLN A 311 34.14 3.86 -14.68
CA GLN A 311 34.92 4.16 -15.89
C GLN A 311 34.02 4.66 -17.05
N PRO A 312 34.45 5.67 -17.82
CA PRO A 312 33.69 6.16 -18.97
C PRO A 312 33.70 5.16 -20.14
N ASN A 313 32.66 5.19 -20.97
CA ASN A 313 32.47 4.34 -22.16
C ASN A 313 32.43 2.83 -21.88
N ILE A 314 32.09 2.45 -20.64
CA ILE A 314 31.84 1.05 -20.27
C ILE A 314 30.35 0.76 -20.20
N GLY A 315 29.57 1.73 -19.72
CA GLY A 315 28.14 1.61 -19.61
C GLY A 315 27.41 1.62 -20.95
N ALA A 316 26.10 1.42 -20.88
CA ALA A 316 25.21 1.39 -22.02
C ALA A 316 25.22 2.73 -22.78
N ASN A 317 25.29 2.65 -24.11
CA ASN A 317 25.30 3.84 -24.98
C ASN A 317 26.49 4.81 -24.74
N GLY A 318 27.58 4.33 -24.13
CA GLY A 318 28.79 5.12 -23.89
C GLY A 318 28.80 5.88 -22.56
N SER A 319 27.86 5.59 -21.66
CA SER A 319 27.86 6.05 -20.27
C SER A 319 29.09 5.58 -19.49
N HIS A 320 29.26 6.15 -18.31
CA HIS A 320 30.07 5.53 -17.27
C HIS A 320 29.47 4.19 -16.87
N GLY A 321 30.31 3.30 -16.35
CA GLY A 321 29.86 2.03 -15.80
C GLY A 321 30.78 1.58 -14.68
N LEU A 322 30.22 0.83 -13.74
CA LEU A 322 30.99 0.19 -12.69
C LEU A 322 31.79 -0.97 -13.28
N VAL A 323 33.08 -1.01 -12.98
CA VAL A 323 34.01 -2.09 -13.36
C VAL A 323 34.54 -2.75 -12.10
N LEU A 324 34.36 -4.06 -11.99
CA LEU A 324 34.98 -4.94 -11.00
C LEU A 324 36.12 -5.71 -11.66
N GLU A 325 37.36 -5.52 -11.18
CA GLU A 325 38.55 -6.10 -11.78
C GLU A 325 39.56 -6.52 -10.70
N PRO A 326 39.45 -7.74 -10.12
CA PRO A 326 40.41 -8.22 -9.14
C PRO A 326 41.80 -8.45 -9.78
N PRO A 327 42.91 -8.13 -9.08
CA PRO A 327 44.26 -8.29 -9.62
C PRO A 327 44.67 -9.73 -9.94
N ALA A 328 44.20 -10.69 -9.14
CA ALA A 328 44.46 -12.12 -9.32
C ALA A 328 43.22 -12.98 -9.00
N SER A 329 43.28 -14.27 -9.34
CA SER A 329 42.17 -15.21 -9.14
C SER A 329 41.81 -15.44 -7.67
N CYS A 330 42.74 -15.19 -6.74
CA CYS A 330 42.49 -15.28 -5.31
C CYS A 330 42.03 -13.97 -4.67
N ASP A 331 41.98 -12.88 -5.44
CA ASP A 331 41.45 -11.60 -4.99
C ASP A 331 39.96 -11.49 -5.32
N GLN A 332 39.27 -10.65 -4.54
CA GLN A 332 37.92 -10.22 -4.81
C GLN A 332 37.90 -8.78 -5.32
N ALA A 333 36.89 -8.45 -6.11
CA ALA A 333 36.51 -7.07 -6.40
C ALA A 333 35.09 -6.86 -5.93
N VAL A 334 34.88 -5.78 -5.17
CA VAL A 334 33.62 -5.50 -4.48
C VAL A 334 33.27 -4.03 -4.69
N ALA A 335 32.00 -3.79 -5.00
CA ALA A 335 31.38 -2.48 -4.91
C ALA A 335 30.17 -2.57 -3.98
N THR A 336 30.10 -1.66 -3.03
CA THR A 336 29.06 -1.62 -2.01
C THR A 336 28.35 -0.28 -2.06
N GLY A 337 27.04 -0.32 -2.31
CA GLY A 337 26.15 0.84 -2.30
C GLY A 337 24.92 0.56 -1.44
N SER A 338 23.88 1.37 -1.61
CA SER A 338 22.57 1.13 -1.01
C SER A 338 21.46 1.43 -2.01
N LEU A 339 20.28 0.91 -1.71
CA LEU A 339 19.04 1.19 -2.43
C LEU A 339 17.92 1.25 -1.41
N SER A 340 16.87 2.03 -1.66
CA SER A 340 15.74 2.19 -0.75
C SER A 340 14.49 1.59 -1.35
N ILE A 341 14.01 0.49 -0.78
CA ILE A 341 12.92 -0.30 -1.34
C ILE A 341 11.59 0.31 -0.90
N PRO A 342 10.68 0.66 -1.84
CA PRO A 342 9.35 1.15 -1.50
C PRO A 342 8.55 0.19 -0.61
N THR A 343 7.71 0.74 0.27
CA THR A 343 6.79 -0.04 1.12
C THR A 343 5.66 -0.70 0.34
N THR A 344 5.37 -0.19 -0.86
CA THR A 344 4.31 -0.68 -1.76
C THR A 344 4.90 -1.17 -3.08
N GLY A 345 4.10 -1.90 -3.86
CA GLY A 345 4.50 -2.40 -5.18
C GLY A 345 5.21 -3.76 -5.16
N ALA A 346 5.39 -4.29 -6.38
CA ALA A 346 6.11 -5.52 -6.67
C ALA A 346 7.55 -5.14 -7.03
N ASN A 347 8.35 -4.87 -6.01
CA ASN A 347 9.69 -4.28 -6.17
C ASN A 347 10.67 -5.27 -6.82
N ALA A 348 11.37 -4.80 -7.85
CA ALA A 348 12.46 -5.51 -8.50
C ALA A 348 13.65 -4.58 -8.75
N LEU A 349 14.86 -5.14 -8.71
CA LEU A 349 16.08 -4.48 -9.14
C LEU A 349 16.36 -4.85 -10.60
N GLN A 350 16.20 -3.88 -11.50
CA GLN A 350 16.63 -3.98 -12.88
C GLN A 350 18.04 -3.42 -13.02
N LEU A 351 18.89 -4.08 -13.81
CA LEU A 351 20.23 -3.59 -14.10
C LEU A 351 20.75 -4.14 -15.43
N ARG A 352 21.83 -3.53 -15.91
CA ARG A 352 22.63 -4.04 -17.02
C ARG A 352 23.96 -4.58 -16.54
N TYR A 353 24.42 -5.66 -17.14
CA TYR A 353 25.70 -6.28 -16.81
C TYR A 353 26.43 -6.84 -18.03
N GLY A 354 27.75 -6.97 -17.90
CA GLY A 354 28.61 -7.55 -18.92
C GLY A 354 29.99 -7.89 -18.36
N GLY A 355 30.88 -8.38 -19.22
CA GLY A 355 32.21 -8.80 -18.79
C GLY A 355 32.99 -9.48 -19.89
N LEU A 356 34.11 -10.11 -19.52
CA LEU A 356 34.74 -11.12 -20.37
C LEU A 356 33.92 -12.41 -20.32
N ALA A 357 33.91 -13.18 -21.41
CA ALA A 357 33.13 -14.40 -21.51
C ALA A 357 33.49 -15.41 -20.40
N GLY A 358 32.48 -15.89 -19.67
CA GLY A 358 32.63 -16.83 -18.57
C GLY A 358 33.04 -16.20 -17.24
N ASN A 359 33.21 -14.88 -17.16
CA ASN A 359 33.40 -14.23 -15.86
C ASN A 359 32.09 -14.17 -15.10
N GLU A 360 32.20 -14.25 -13.79
CA GLU A 360 31.08 -14.37 -12.87
C GLU A 360 31.04 -13.21 -11.89
N ALA A 361 29.84 -12.81 -11.48
CA ALA A 361 29.62 -11.87 -10.38
C ALA A 361 28.39 -12.27 -9.55
N ASP A 362 28.50 -12.09 -8.24
CA ASP A 362 27.41 -12.24 -7.27
C ASP A 362 26.80 -10.87 -6.97
N ILE A 363 25.47 -10.84 -6.83
CA ILE A 363 24.72 -9.70 -6.31
C ILE A 363 24.14 -10.11 -4.96
N SER A 364 24.38 -9.32 -3.92
CA SER A 364 23.84 -9.55 -2.59
C SER A 364 23.11 -8.33 -2.05
N LEU A 365 22.03 -8.56 -1.31
CA LEU A 365 21.24 -7.54 -0.62
C LEU A 365 21.34 -7.78 0.88
N ALA A 366 21.78 -6.76 1.63
CA ALA A 366 22.33 -6.88 2.97
C ALA A 366 23.50 -7.89 3.00
N ASP A 367 23.22 -9.11 3.48
CA ASP A 367 24.16 -10.24 3.54
C ASP A 367 23.67 -11.45 2.72
N TRP A 368 22.56 -11.30 2.00
CA TRP A 368 21.91 -12.40 1.30
C TRP A 368 22.18 -12.35 -0.20
N LYS A 369 22.55 -13.50 -0.77
CA LYS A 369 22.76 -13.62 -2.22
C LYS A 369 21.42 -13.54 -2.96
N LEU A 370 21.34 -12.60 -3.90
CA LEU A 370 20.16 -12.39 -4.74
C LEU A 370 20.31 -13.06 -6.10
N ALA A 371 21.50 -12.99 -6.70
CA ALA A 371 21.76 -13.55 -8.02
C ALA A 371 23.24 -13.88 -8.25
N HIS A 372 23.47 -14.82 -9.17
CA HIS A 372 24.77 -15.11 -9.77
C HIS A 372 24.69 -14.88 -11.27
N LEU A 373 25.54 -14.00 -11.78
CA LEU A 373 25.53 -13.60 -13.18
C LEU A 373 26.79 -14.11 -13.87
N VAL A 374 26.63 -14.63 -15.09
CA VAL A 374 27.74 -15.08 -15.94
C VAL A 374 27.74 -14.24 -17.21
N ALA A 375 28.84 -13.53 -17.46
CA ALA A 375 28.96 -12.70 -18.65
C ALA A 375 29.17 -13.56 -19.91
N ARG A 376 28.40 -13.31 -20.96
CA ARG A 376 28.59 -13.97 -22.27
C ARG A 376 29.83 -13.48 -23.03
N GLY A 377 30.33 -12.30 -22.67
CA GLY A 377 31.40 -11.61 -23.40
C GLY A 377 30.91 -10.88 -24.65
N GLY A 378 31.85 -10.37 -25.45
CA GLY A 378 31.52 -9.67 -26.70
C GLY A 378 31.22 -8.18 -26.56
N GLY A 379 31.35 -7.61 -25.37
CA GLY A 379 31.21 -6.15 -25.13
C GLY A 379 29.77 -5.64 -25.17
N VAL A 380 28.77 -6.53 -25.22
CA VAL A 380 27.35 -6.18 -25.17
C VAL A 380 26.85 -6.39 -23.74
N MET A 381 26.20 -5.36 -23.19
CA MET A 381 25.52 -5.41 -21.91
C MET A 381 24.19 -6.17 -22.03
N GLU A 382 23.91 -7.04 -21.07
CA GLU A 382 22.65 -7.75 -20.90
C GLU A 382 21.81 -7.11 -19.81
N THR A 383 20.49 -7.11 -19.97
CA THR A 383 19.56 -6.62 -18.94
C THR A 383 19.00 -7.78 -18.14
N VAL A 384 18.92 -7.59 -16.82
CA VAL A 384 18.34 -8.53 -15.87
C VAL A 384 17.39 -7.80 -14.93
N THR A 385 16.37 -8.50 -14.43
CA THR A 385 15.41 -7.96 -13.46
C THR A 385 15.26 -8.97 -12.33
N LEU A 386 15.61 -8.55 -11.12
CA LEU A 386 15.69 -9.39 -9.92
C LEU A 386 14.57 -9.01 -8.96
N CYS A 387 13.66 -9.94 -8.64
CA CYS A 387 12.66 -9.68 -7.60
C CYS A 387 13.31 -9.48 -6.24
N LEU A 388 12.83 -8.48 -5.51
CA LEU A 388 13.35 -8.18 -4.18
C LEU A 388 12.52 -8.87 -3.10
N PRO A 389 13.17 -9.47 -2.08
CA PRO A 389 12.46 -10.08 -0.96
C PRO A 389 11.53 -9.08 -0.26
N THR A 390 10.31 -9.52 0.08
CA THR A 390 9.30 -8.66 0.71
C THR A 390 9.70 -8.15 2.09
N VAL A 391 10.54 -8.90 2.80
CA VAL A 391 11.13 -8.54 4.10
C VAL A 391 11.91 -7.22 4.07
N PHE A 392 12.41 -6.78 2.91
CA PHE A 392 13.14 -5.53 2.79
C PHE A 392 12.27 -4.34 2.35
N LYS A 393 10.95 -4.50 2.20
CA LYS A 393 10.05 -3.38 1.89
C LYS A 393 10.15 -2.29 2.97
N GLY A 394 10.35 -1.05 2.55
CA GLY A 394 10.55 0.09 3.44
C GLY A 394 11.97 0.21 4.02
N ALA A 395 12.87 -0.73 3.71
CA ALA A 395 14.25 -0.68 4.17
C ALA A 395 15.19 -0.12 3.09
N ALA A 396 16.33 0.41 3.54
CA ALA A 396 17.43 0.83 2.68
C ALA A 396 18.64 -0.12 2.80
N PRO A 397 18.53 -1.40 2.40
CA PRO A 397 19.60 -2.37 2.60
C PRO A 397 20.85 -2.03 1.78
N ARG A 398 22.00 -2.52 2.28
CA ARG A 398 23.26 -2.51 1.54
C ARG A 398 23.14 -3.37 0.28
N LEU A 399 23.56 -2.85 -0.86
CA LEU A 399 23.69 -3.60 -2.11
C LEU A 399 25.17 -3.90 -2.36
N GLU A 400 25.52 -5.18 -2.48
CA GLU A 400 26.88 -5.62 -2.79
C GLU A 400 26.93 -6.25 -4.18
N LEU A 401 27.84 -5.76 -5.02
CA LEU A 401 28.21 -6.33 -6.31
C LEU A 401 29.63 -6.88 -6.19
N LYS A 402 29.82 -8.17 -6.42
CA LYS A 402 31.10 -8.84 -6.12
C LYS A 402 31.52 -9.79 -7.22
N VAL A 403 32.79 -9.71 -7.62
CA VAL A 403 33.47 -10.81 -8.32
C VAL A 403 34.08 -11.73 -7.27
N PRO A 404 33.57 -12.97 -7.09
CA PRO A 404 33.98 -13.86 -6.01
C PRO A 404 35.42 -14.37 -6.22
N VAL A 405 36.11 -14.79 -5.15
CA VAL A 405 37.41 -15.47 -5.29
C VAL A 405 37.24 -16.82 -6.00
N MET A 406 38.20 -17.18 -6.86
CA MET A 406 38.24 -18.54 -7.42
C MET A 406 39.09 -19.44 -6.52
N PRO A 407 38.57 -20.59 -6.06
CA PRO A 407 39.36 -21.55 -5.30
C PRO A 407 40.46 -22.15 -6.17
N GLY A 408 41.68 -22.25 -5.64
CA GLY A 408 42.81 -22.86 -6.34
C GLY A 408 44.10 -22.04 -6.24
N ILE A 409 45.01 -22.28 -7.19
CA ILE A 409 46.29 -21.57 -7.26
C ILE A 409 46.04 -20.11 -7.69
N CYS A 410 46.59 -19.17 -6.93
CA CYS A 410 46.47 -17.75 -7.25
C CYS A 410 47.29 -17.42 -8.50
N ASN A 411 46.60 -17.00 -9.57
CA ASN A 411 47.18 -16.63 -10.84
C ASN A 411 46.63 -15.28 -11.28
N SER A 412 47.42 -14.49 -12.03
CA SER A 412 46.92 -13.28 -12.68
C SER A 412 46.11 -13.68 -13.92
N ILE A 413 44.81 -13.86 -13.72
CA ILE A 413 43.84 -14.16 -14.78
C ILE A 413 42.97 -12.91 -14.93
N PRO A 414 42.82 -12.35 -16.14
CA PRO A 414 42.00 -11.17 -16.36
C PRO A 414 40.54 -11.51 -16.04
N ARG A 415 40.04 -10.95 -14.95
CA ARG A 415 38.65 -11.07 -14.53
C ARG A 415 38.09 -9.66 -14.50
N ARG A 416 37.26 -9.35 -15.48
CA ARG A 416 36.59 -8.07 -15.60
C ARG A 416 35.10 -8.31 -15.77
N PHE A 417 34.33 -7.70 -14.90
CA PHE A 417 32.88 -7.69 -14.90
C PHE A 417 32.41 -6.25 -14.72
N TYR A 418 31.32 -5.86 -15.37
CA TYR A 418 30.83 -4.50 -15.29
C TYR A 418 29.31 -4.45 -15.18
N PHE A 419 28.83 -3.38 -14.54
CA PHE A 419 27.44 -3.11 -14.23
C PHE A 419 27.08 -1.69 -14.66
N ASP A 420 25.83 -1.48 -15.03
CA ASP A 420 25.27 -0.17 -15.38
C ASP A 420 23.75 -0.12 -15.20
N ASP A 421 23.17 1.08 -15.18
CA ASP A 421 21.73 1.34 -15.15
C ASP A 421 20.97 0.56 -14.05
N LEU A 422 21.47 0.55 -12.81
CA LEU A 422 20.75 -0.05 -11.67
C LEU A 422 19.56 0.83 -11.31
N ALA A 423 18.37 0.24 -11.37
CA ALA A 423 17.12 0.93 -11.05
C ALA A 423 16.15 0.02 -10.31
N LEU A 424 15.42 0.60 -9.35
CA LEU A 424 14.25 -0.06 -8.78
C LEU A 424 13.07 0.14 -9.72
N VAL A 425 12.42 -0.97 -10.05
CA VAL A 425 11.24 -1.00 -10.92
C VAL A 425 10.10 -1.71 -10.21
N ASN A 426 8.88 -1.35 -10.58
CA ASN A 426 7.68 -2.07 -10.17
C ASN A 426 7.37 -3.12 -11.24
N ASP A 427 7.71 -4.38 -10.98
CA ASP A 427 7.49 -5.51 -11.88
C ASP A 427 6.37 -6.41 -11.33
N PRO A 428 5.14 -6.35 -11.89
CA PRO A 428 4.03 -7.17 -11.44
C PRO A 428 4.28 -8.69 -11.52
N THR A 429 5.29 -9.17 -12.25
CA THR A 429 5.62 -10.60 -12.22
C THR A 429 6.39 -11.00 -10.95
N CYS A 430 6.75 -10.05 -10.06
CA CYS A 430 7.35 -10.34 -8.75
C CYS A 430 6.33 -10.59 -7.63
N SER A 431 5.04 -10.30 -7.85
CA SER A 431 4.02 -10.38 -6.78
C SER A 431 3.40 -11.78 -6.59
N ALA A 432 3.97 -12.84 -7.17
CA ALA A 432 3.36 -14.17 -7.13
C ALA A 432 3.60 -14.93 -5.81
N ASP A 433 4.67 -14.64 -5.07
CA ASP A 433 5.13 -15.45 -3.94
C ASP A 433 5.51 -14.55 -2.74
N ASP A 434 4.52 -14.16 -1.91
CA ASP A 434 4.63 -13.10 -0.88
C ASP A 434 5.73 -13.27 0.17
N ASN A 435 6.42 -14.42 0.23
CA ASN A 435 7.46 -14.70 1.20
C ASN A 435 8.64 -15.52 0.63
N VAL A 436 8.68 -15.78 -0.67
CA VAL A 436 9.76 -16.57 -1.31
C VAL A 436 10.06 -15.92 -2.65
N VAL A 437 11.32 -15.57 -2.92
CA VAL A 437 11.65 -15.01 -4.23
C VAL A 437 11.54 -16.09 -5.31
N ASN A 438 10.57 -15.94 -6.22
CA ASN A 438 10.32 -16.85 -7.34
C ASN A 438 10.21 -18.32 -6.90
N GLY A 439 9.40 -18.60 -5.88
CA GLY A 439 9.20 -19.94 -5.33
C GLY A 439 8.48 -20.90 -6.29
N SER A 440 7.69 -20.35 -7.22
CA SER A 440 7.00 -21.09 -8.29
C SER A 440 7.86 -21.35 -9.53
N PHE A 441 9.02 -20.72 -9.67
CA PHE A 441 9.91 -20.85 -10.84
C PHE A 441 9.34 -20.44 -12.20
N GLU A 442 8.13 -19.89 -12.27
CA GLU A 442 7.44 -19.59 -13.53
C GLU A 442 7.96 -18.32 -14.24
N ARG A 443 8.85 -17.55 -13.61
CA ARG A 443 9.46 -16.37 -14.24
C ARG A 443 10.32 -16.74 -15.45
N THR A 444 10.26 -15.90 -16.47
CA THR A 444 10.94 -16.11 -17.77
C THR A 444 12.20 -15.29 -17.96
N ASP A 445 12.50 -14.35 -17.06
CA ASP A 445 13.73 -13.56 -17.09
C ASP A 445 14.99 -14.41 -16.78
N PRO A 446 16.19 -13.94 -17.14
CA PRO A 446 17.40 -14.75 -17.05
C PRO A 446 17.99 -14.91 -15.64
N ALA A 447 17.53 -14.19 -14.61
CA ALA A 447 18.06 -14.35 -13.26
C ALA A 447 16.95 -14.58 -12.25
N LEU A 448 16.88 -15.86 -11.88
CA LEU A 448 15.73 -16.52 -11.32
C LEU A 448 15.44 -16.16 -9.85
N GLY A 449 16.17 -15.24 -9.24
CA GLY A 449 16.14 -15.02 -7.78
C GLY A 449 16.60 -16.24 -6.98
N TRP A 450 17.25 -17.20 -7.65
CA TRP A 450 17.84 -18.41 -7.07
C TRP A 450 19.33 -18.49 -7.44
N TYR A 451 20.15 -18.59 -6.41
CA TYR A 451 21.59 -18.79 -6.51
C TYR A 451 21.88 -20.28 -6.73
N LEU A 452 22.36 -20.63 -7.93
CA LEU A 452 22.81 -21.99 -8.25
C LEU A 452 24.32 -22.08 -8.08
N SER A 453 24.80 -22.93 -7.16
CA SER A 453 26.23 -23.25 -7.03
C SER A 453 26.50 -24.65 -7.57
N LEU A 454 27.39 -24.73 -8.56
CA LEU A 454 27.86 -25.98 -9.12
C LEU A 454 29.38 -26.14 -8.85
N PRO A 455 29.85 -27.35 -8.52
CA PRO A 455 31.22 -27.63 -8.18
C PRO A 455 32.18 -27.29 -9.33
N PRO A 456 33.45 -26.99 -8.99
CA PRO A 456 34.48 -26.59 -9.95
C PRO A 456 34.92 -27.70 -10.91
N VAL A 457 34.48 -28.95 -10.70
CA VAL A 457 34.81 -30.06 -11.61
C VAL A 457 33.85 -30.02 -12.79
N SER A 458 34.34 -29.49 -13.92
CA SER A 458 33.56 -29.31 -15.15
C SER A 458 32.84 -30.60 -15.56
N GLY A 459 31.52 -30.50 -15.75
CA GLY A 459 30.68 -31.60 -16.21
C GLY A 459 30.32 -32.66 -15.15
N SER A 460 30.58 -32.42 -13.87
CA SER A 460 30.24 -33.36 -12.79
C SER A 460 28.79 -33.22 -12.26
N SER A 461 28.23 -32.03 -12.34
CA SER A 461 26.80 -31.75 -12.10
C SER A 461 26.30 -30.65 -13.02
N VAL A 462 25.00 -30.60 -13.17
CA VAL A 462 24.26 -29.65 -13.99
C VAL A 462 23.06 -29.20 -13.18
N GLY A 463 22.99 -27.91 -12.85
CA GLY A 463 21.81 -27.28 -12.26
C GLY A 463 21.19 -26.36 -13.30
N VAL A 464 19.93 -26.59 -13.66
CA VAL A 464 19.23 -25.83 -14.69
C VAL A 464 17.79 -25.62 -14.22
N LEU A 465 17.20 -24.49 -14.58
CA LEU A 465 15.76 -24.35 -14.52
C LEU A 465 15.13 -25.14 -15.66
N GLU A 466 14.43 -26.20 -15.32
CA GLU A 466 13.76 -27.03 -16.31
C GLU A 466 12.56 -26.28 -16.87
N THR A 467 12.41 -26.29 -18.19
CA THR A 467 11.32 -25.59 -18.89
C THR A 467 10.33 -26.57 -19.52
N THR A 468 10.54 -27.86 -19.25
CA THR A 468 9.67 -28.93 -19.71
C THR A 468 8.46 -29.04 -18.78
N THR A 469 7.27 -28.70 -19.31
CA THR A 469 5.99 -28.73 -18.55
C THR A 469 5.69 -30.07 -17.85
N SER A 470 6.09 -31.21 -18.43
CA SER A 470 5.90 -32.53 -17.80
C SER A 470 6.80 -32.74 -16.57
N GLU A 471 7.78 -31.88 -16.39
CA GLU A 471 8.76 -31.95 -15.32
C GLU A 471 8.50 -30.96 -14.20
N ALA A 472 7.44 -30.15 -14.31
CA ALA A 472 6.91 -29.26 -13.27
C ALA A 472 5.74 -29.92 -12.49
N LYS A 473 5.50 -29.44 -11.27
CA LYS A 473 4.39 -29.88 -10.42
C LYS A 473 3.11 -29.12 -10.75
N VAL A 474 3.23 -27.81 -10.91
CA VAL A 474 2.22 -26.87 -11.41
C VAL A 474 2.94 -25.96 -12.41
N GLY A 475 2.23 -25.43 -13.39
CA GLY A 475 2.84 -24.52 -14.37
C GLY A 475 3.72 -25.23 -15.39
N ALA A 476 4.80 -24.57 -15.80
CA ALA A 476 5.66 -24.97 -16.90
C ALA A 476 7.13 -25.14 -16.52
N ARG A 477 7.55 -24.73 -15.33
CA ARG A 477 8.95 -24.67 -14.92
C ARG A 477 9.16 -25.31 -13.56
N SER A 478 10.36 -25.82 -13.32
CA SER A 478 10.78 -26.30 -12.00
C SER A 478 12.29 -26.22 -11.86
N LEU A 479 12.79 -26.22 -10.64
CA LEU A 479 14.22 -26.36 -10.40
C LEU A 479 14.66 -27.80 -10.64
N HIS A 480 15.62 -28.01 -11.54
CA HIS A 480 16.17 -29.32 -11.86
C HIS A 480 17.68 -29.38 -11.59
N MET A 481 18.09 -30.26 -10.69
CA MET A 481 19.49 -30.53 -10.38
C MET A 481 19.86 -31.96 -10.77
N LYS A 482 20.92 -32.11 -11.55
CA LYS A 482 21.44 -33.37 -12.06
C LYS A 482 22.87 -33.60 -11.59
N LEU A 483 23.10 -34.74 -10.96
CA LEU A 483 24.41 -35.20 -10.50
C LEU A 483 24.90 -36.32 -11.42
N LEU A 484 26.05 -36.10 -12.06
CA LEU A 484 26.65 -37.01 -13.04
C LEU A 484 27.79 -37.85 -12.44
N THR A 485 28.34 -37.45 -11.29
CA THR A 485 29.33 -38.23 -10.54
C THR A 485 29.01 -38.26 -9.04
N PRO A 486 29.40 -39.30 -8.28
CA PRO A 486 29.10 -39.39 -6.85
C PRO A 486 29.72 -38.30 -5.97
N CYS A 487 30.80 -37.67 -6.43
CA CYS A 487 31.44 -36.56 -5.75
C CYS A 487 30.82 -35.20 -6.10
N ALA A 488 29.89 -35.18 -7.04
CA ALA A 488 29.24 -33.96 -7.46
C ALA A 488 28.33 -33.43 -6.37
N HIS A 489 28.21 -32.12 -6.36
CA HIS A 489 27.40 -31.32 -5.46
C HIS A 489 26.55 -30.40 -6.34
N ALA A 490 25.37 -30.02 -5.89
CA ALA A 490 24.62 -28.94 -6.51
C ALA A 490 23.82 -28.26 -5.41
N THR A 491 23.91 -26.94 -5.33
CA THR A 491 23.09 -26.16 -4.42
C THR A 491 22.24 -25.15 -5.16
N ALA A 492 21.07 -24.89 -4.60
CA ALA A 492 20.17 -23.84 -5.03
C ALA A 492 19.67 -23.12 -3.79
N SER A 493 19.84 -21.80 -3.68
CA SER A 493 19.31 -21.04 -2.54
C SER A 493 18.66 -19.72 -2.94
N THR A 494 17.80 -19.21 -2.05
CA THR A 494 17.09 -17.94 -2.14
C THR A 494 16.85 -17.39 -0.74
N VAL A 495 16.20 -16.23 -0.64
CA VAL A 495 15.76 -15.64 0.63
C VAL A 495 14.26 -15.83 0.79
N ILE A 496 13.85 -16.22 2.00
CA ILE A 496 12.45 -16.26 2.40
C ILE A 496 12.20 -15.29 3.54
N THR A 497 10.96 -14.80 3.62
CA THR A 497 10.42 -14.16 4.83
C THR A 497 9.71 -15.25 5.64
N VAL A 498 10.09 -15.47 6.89
CA VAL A 498 9.40 -16.48 7.71
C VAL A 498 7.98 -16.02 8.03
N ALA A 499 6.99 -16.83 7.69
CA ALA A 499 5.59 -16.49 7.94
C ALA A 499 5.28 -16.36 9.44
N THR A 500 4.48 -15.36 9.81
CA THR A 500 4.00 -15.19 11.19
C THR A 500 3.01 -16.31 11.56
N PRO A 501 3.10 -16.90 12.78
CA PRO A 501 2.12 -17.87 13.25
C PRO A 501 0.69 -17.33 13.16
N GLN A 502 -0.25 -18.16 12.71
CA GLN A 502 -1.66 -17.76 12.55
C GLN A 502 -2.60 -18.91 12.93
N ASN A 503 -3.69 -18.60 13.63
CA ASN A 503 -4.74 -19.57 13.99
C ASN A 503 -4.22 -20.86 14.69
N GLY A 504 -3.15 -20.75 15.49
CA GLY A 504 -2.51 -21.89 16.15
C GLY A 504 -1.62 -22.75 15.25
N ALA A 505 -1.43 -22.38 13.98
CA ALA A 505 -0.46 -22.99 13.08
C ALA A 505 0.88 -22.26 13.15
N GLY A 506 1.96 -23.04 13.27
CA GLY A 506 3.33 -22.55 13.33
C GLY A 506 3.91 -22.21 11.96
N PRO A 507 5.03 -21.46 11.91
CA PRO A 507 5.72 -21.14 10.66
C PRO A 507 6.30 -22.39 9.99
N ALA A 508 6.22 -22.46 8.67
CA ALA A 508 6.65 -23.61 7.89
C ALA A 508 7.09 -23.23 6.47
N VAL A 509 8.05 -23.96 5.95
CA VAL A 509 8.37 -23.96 4.51
C VAL A 509 7.78 -25.22 3.88
N LYS A 510 7.02 -25.04 2.81
CA LYS A 510 6.43 -26.12 2.01
C LYS A 510 7.02 -26.10 0.61
N TYR A 511 7.28 -27.28 0.07
CA TYR A 511 7.76 -27.44 -1.30
C TYR A 511 7.37 -28.81 -1.83
N TRP A 512 7.33 -28.94 -3.15
CA TRP A 512 7.16 -30.21 -3.83
C TRP A 512 8.49 -30.70 -4.38
N TYR A 513 8.72 -32.01 -4.30
CA TYR A 513 9.91 -32.61 -4.87
C TYR A 513 9.64 -33.98 -5.49
N ARG A 514 10.46 -34.36 -6.47
CA ARG A 514 10.57 -35.72 -7.00
C ARG A 514 12.00 -35.99 -7.46
N MET A 515 12.34 -37.26 -7.63
CA MET A 515 13.67 -37.69 -8.03
C MET A 515 13.62 -38.70 -9.17
N GLN A 516 14.73 -38.79 -9.91
CA GLN A 516 15.02 -39.91 -10.80
C GLN A 516 16.41 -40.44 -10.46
N GLY A 517 16.56 -41.77 -10.41
CA GLY A 517 17.79 -42.42 -9.98
C GLY A 517 17.53 -43.50 -8.94
N THR A 518 18.50 -43.72 -8.06
CA THR A 518 18.49 -44.82 -7.07
C THR A 518 18.74 -44.34 -5.65
N GLN A 519 19.12 -43.08 -5.46
CA GLN A 519 19.53 -42.54 -4.18
C GLN A 519 18.73 -41.29 -3.85
N SER A 520 18.69 -40.95 -2.56
CA SER A 520 18.20 -39.64 -2.13
C SER A 520 19.38 -38.69 -1.95
N PRO A 521 19.65 -37.80 -2.93
CA PRO A 521 20.70 -36.82 -2.80
C PRO A 521 20.24 -35.55 -2.06
N LEU A 522 18.93 -35.28 -2.01
CA LEU A 522 18.39 -33.98 -1.64
C LEU A 522 18.29 -33.77 -0.12
N LYS A 523 18.77 -32.61 0.31
CA LYS A 523 18.69 -32.10 1.68
C LYS A 523 18.27 -30.61 1.64
N PRO A 524 17.20 -30.21 2.34
CA PRO A 524 16.89 -28.79 2.47
C PRO A 524 17.82 -28.12 3.48
N ILE A 525 18.10 -26.85 3.23
CA ILE A 525 18.92 -25.96 4.06
C ILE A 525 18.06 -24.75 4.42
N ILE A 526 18.03 -24.38 5.70
CA ILE A 526 17.30 -23.20 6.17
C ILE A 526 18.19 -22.45 7.17
N GLY A 527 18.78 -21.33 6.75
CA GLY A 527 19.82 -20.64 7.50
C GLY A 527 20.98 -21.58 7.85
N SER A 528 21.35 -21.64 9.13
CA SER A 528 22.33 -22.59 9.67
C SER A 528 21.75 -23.99 9.93
N LEU A 529 20.43 -24.17 9.84
CA LEU A 529 19.78 -25.44 10.10
C LEU A 529 19.98 -26.38 8.92
N THR A 530 20.44 -27.58 9.25
CA THR A 530 20.62 -28.65 8.29
C THR A 530 19.68 -29.80 8.59
N PHE A 531 18.83 -30.12 7.63
CA PHE A 531 17.82 -31.18 7.79
C PHE A 531 18.36 -32.54 7.35
N ALA A 532 17.66 -33.61 7.74
CA ALA A 532 17.93 -34.93 7.19
C ALA A 532 17.62 -34.94 5.68
N LYS A 533 18.28 -35.84 4.94
CA LYS A 533 17.94 -36.11 3.54
C LYS A 533 16.46 -36.50 3.44
N VAL A 534 15.76 -35.96 2.46
CA VAL A 534 14.34 -36.30 2.25
C VAL A 534 14.21 -37.74 1.73
N PRO A 535 13.09 -38.44 1.95
CA PRO A 535 12.89 -39.78 1.39
C PRO A 535 12.92 -39.78 -0.14
N PHE A 536 13.54 -40.81 -0.74
CA PHE A 536 13.50 -40.99 -2.19
C PHE A 536 12.07 -41.23 -2.67
N THR A 537 11.69 -40.52 -3.74
CA THR A 537 10.36 -40.64 -4.35
C THR A 537 10.43 -40.30 -5.83
N THR A 538 9.76 -41.09 -6.67
CA THR A 538 9.68 -40.84 -8.11
C THR A 538 8.44 -40.04 -8.50
N THR A 539 7.50 -39.87 -7.56
CA THR A 539 6.28 -39.08 -7.73
C THR A 539 6.40 -37.79 -6.95
N TRP A 540 5.81 -36.72 -7.47
CA TRP A 540 5.72 -35.45 -6.73
C TRP A 540 5.17 -35.65 -5.33
N THR A 541 5.98 -35.29 -4.34
CA THR A 541 5.68 -35.46 -2.92
C THR A 541 5.81 -34.10 -2.24
N ALA A 542 4.81 -33.72 -1.45
CA ALA A 542 4.87 -32.49 -0.67
C ALA A 542 5.74 -32.72 0.56
N ARG A 543 6.52 -31.72 0.93
CA ARG A 543 7.31 -31.69 2.17
C ARG A 543 6.99 -30.42 2.93
N THR A 544 6.87 -30.56 4.25
CA THR A 544 6.76 -29.46 5.20
C THR A 544 7.97 -29.51 6.12
N GLU A 545 8.67 -28.38 6.29
CA GLU A 545 9.70 -28.18 7.30
C GLU A 545 9.23 -27.09 8.26
N CYS A 546 9.14 -27.41 9.55
CA CYS A 546 8.69 -26.46 10.57
C CYS A 546 9.83 -25.53 10.97
N LEU A 547 9.51 -24.25 11.15
CA LEU A 547 10.41 -23.22 11.65
C LEU A 547 9.98 -22.78 13.05
N ALA A 548 10.92 -22.22 13.81
CA ALA A 548 10.61 -21.72 15.14
C ALA A 548 9.73 -20.46 15.06
N PRO A 549 8.68 -20.33 15.90
CA PRO A 549 7.89 -19.10 16.02
C PRO A 549 8.71 -17.85 16.29
N SER A 550 9.83 -17.98 16.99
CA SER A 550 10.79 -16.89 17.24
C SER A 550 11.44 -16.34 15.97
N MET A 551 11.37 -17.07 14.84
CA MET A 551 11.88 -16.62 13.55
C MET A 551 10.88 -15.82 12.72
N ALA A 552 9.62 -15.69 13.18
CA ALA A 552 8.57 -15.00 12.44
C ALA A 552 8.98 -13.60 11.97
N GLY A 553 8.73 -13.28 10.70
CA GLY A 553 9.06 -11.99 10.09
C GLY A 553 10.54 -11.80 9.72
N MET A 554 11.44 -12.70 10.12
CA MET A 554 12.86 -12.59 9.80
C MET A 554 13.18 -13.09 8.38
N PRO A 555 14.20 -12.50 7.71
CA PRO A 555 14.75 -13.07 6.49
C PRO A 555 15.59 -14.31 6.82
N LEU A 556 15.44 -15.39 6.04
CA LEU A 556 16.30 -16.57 6.12
C LEU A 556 16.74 -17.02 4.72
N GLU A 557 17.97 -17.51 4.61
CA GLU A 557 18.40 -18.26 3.43
C GLU A 557 17.67 -19.59 3.44
N PHE A 558 17.01 -19.90 2.35
CA PHE A 558 16.38 -21.18 2.10
C PHE A 558 17.00 -21.79 0.87
N GLY A 559 17.30 -23.08 0.92
CA GLY A 559 17.86 -23.74 -0.23
C GLY A 559 17.85 -25.25 -0.16
N PHE A 560 18.52 -25.83 -1.14
CA PHE A 560 18.64 -27.24 -1.34
C PHE A 560 20.07 -27.60 -1.65
N ASP A 561 20.48 -28.73 -1.10
CA ASP A 561 21.76 -29.37 -1.36
C ASP A 561 21.49 -30.79 -1.90
N ALA A 562 21.97 -31.05 -3.11
CA ALA A 562 21.96 -32.36 -3.72
C ALA A 562 23.37 -32.96 -3.71
N MET A 563 23.56 -34.01 -2.91
CA MET A 563 24.81 -34.78 -2.85
C MET A 563 24.59 -36.28 -2.64
N VAL A 564 25.40 -37.10 -3.32
CA VAL A 564 25.38 -38.56 -3.21
C VAL A 564 26.47 -39.08 -2.26
N GLY A 565 27.66 -38.49 -2.34
CA GLY A 565 28.85 -38.94 -1.61
C GLY A 565 29.54 -40.11 -2.32
N GLY A 566 30.83 -39.95 -2.65
CA GLY A 566 31.64 -40.99 -3.29
C GLY A 566 32.80 -40.42 -4.10
N GLY A 567 33.53 -41.28 -4.82
CA GLY A 567 34.64 -40.87 -5.68
C GLY A 567 34.19 -40.33 -7.04
N CYS A 568 34.93 -39.37 -7.60
CA CYS A 568 34.62 -38.73 -8.89
C CYS A 568 34.81 -39.61 -10.14
N ALA A 569 35.40 -40.80 -9.98
CA ALA A 569 35.73 -41.69 -11.10
C ALA A 569 34.53 -42.50 -11.65
N LEU A 570 33.40 -42.49 -10.95
CA LEU A 570 32.19 -43.20 -11.34
C LEU A 570 31.20 -42.23 -11.99
N SER A 571 30.43 -42.75 -12.94
CA SER A 571 29.28 -42.03 -13.52
C SER A 571 28.00 -42.50 -12.85
N ILE A 572 27.17 -41.55 -12.47
CA ILE A 572 25.80 -41.75 -11.97
C ILE A 572 24.85 -40.86 -12.77
N SER A 573 23.55 -41.01 -12.56
CA SER A 573 22.53 -40.09 -13.08
C SER A 573 21.45 -39.98 -12.02
N GLU A 574 21.71 -39.15 -11.03
CA GLU A 574 20.75 -38.83 -9.97
C GLU A 574 20.20 -37.43 -10.26
N GLU A 575 18.89 -37.32 -10.36
CA GLU A 575 18.19 -36.10 -10.77
C GLU A 575 17.16 -35.74 -9.70
N VAL A 576 17.03 -34.45 -9.42
CA VAL A 576 16.12 -33.88 -8.44
C VAL A 576 15.34 -32.76 -9.10
N PHE A 577 14.02 -32.81 -8.93
CA PHE A 577 13.11 -31.76 -9.36
C PHE A 577 12.41 -31.19 -8.14
N ILE A 578 12.35 -29.86 -8.04
CA ILE A 578 11.75 -29.12 -6.94
C ILE A 578 10.86 -28.03 -7.51
N ASP A 579 9.71 -27.81 -6.89
CA ASP A 579 8.73 -26.85 -7.38
C ASP A 579 7.81 -26.32 -6.27
N ASP A 580 7.08 -25.24 -6.56
CA ASP A 580 6.01 -24.65 -5.75
C ASP A 580 6.41 -24.43 -4.27
N ILE A 581 7.47 -23.63 -4.06
CA ILE A 581 8.02 -23.34 -2.73
C ILE A 581 7.27 -22.20 -2.08
N GLN A 582 6.86 -22.38 -0.82
CA GLN A 582 6.09 -21.41 -0.06
C GLN A 582 6.59 -21.32 1.38
N SER A 583 6.77 -20.09 1.87
CA SER A 583 6.86 -19.80 3.31
C SER A 583 5.47 -19.41 3.81
N THR A 584 4.92 -20.22 4.71
CA THR A 584 3.52 -20.19 5.14
C THR A 584 3.39 -20.75 6.57
N THR A 585 2.17 -21.04 7.03
CA THR A 585 1.92 -21.71 8.30
C THR A 585 1.42 -23.14 8.10
N ASP A 586 1.67 -24.01 9.08
CA ASP A 586 1.12 -25.37 9.13
C ASP A 586 0.70 -25.75 10.55
N ALA A 587 -0.48 -26.37 10.67
CA ALA A 587 -1.02 -26.82 11.94
C ALA A 587 -0.17 -27.93 12.60
N SER A 588 0.69 -28.61 11.85
CA SER A 588 1.66 -29.56 12.42
C SER A 588 2.87 -28.88 13.07
N CYS A 589 3.08 -27.59 12.82
CA CYS A 589 4.22 -26.85 13.34
C CYS A 589 3.87 -26.09 14.62
N PRO A 590 4.79 -26.00 15.61
CA PRO A 590 4.56 -25.26 16.85
C PRO A 590 4.27 -23.79 16.57
N ALA A 591 3.23 -23.23 17.20
CA ALA A 591 2.86 -21.82 17.06
C ALA A 591 3.38 -20.93 18.21
N GLN A 592 3.93 -21.52 19.27
CA GLN A 592 4.57 -20.85 20.40
C GLN A 592 5.90 -21.52 20.72
#